data_AF-A0A5J5CFB7-F1
#
_entry.id   AF-A0A5J5CFB7-F1
#
_cell.length_a   1.000
_cell.length_b   1.000
_cell.length_c   1.000
_cell.angle_alpha   90.00
_cell.angle_beta   90.00
_cell.angle_gamma   90.00
#
_symmetry.space_group_name_H-M   'P 1'
#
loop_
_entity.id
_entity.type
_entity.pdbx_description
1 polymer ?
#
loop_
_entity_poly.entity_id
_entity_poly.type
_entity_poly.pdbx_seq_one_letter_code
_entity_poly.pdbx_strand_id
1 'polypeptide(L)'
;MVEHHQWLFLGPHPSPLGQMRPDQTRDIQAWEYVPLGPFLGKNFGTTISPWVIPMEALLPFAEPNSIQDPEPLPYLQHPDAFTFNINLFVSLKGKGMAEAATISRSNFKDPESFGSMLELSWRGSKNIDLGGGETRTFLKDGDEVTITGYCQGDGYRVGFGPCMGTVLPALQH
;
A
#
# COMPACT_ATOMS: atom_id res chain seq x y z
N MET A 1 -19.38 2.06 1.20
CA MET A 1 -18.20 2.00 2.08
C MET A 1 -17.01 1.90 1.16
N VAL A 2 -16.39 3.04 0.83
CA VAL A 2 -15.18 3.07 0.03
C VAL A 2 -14.05 2.78 1.02
N GLU A 3 -13.49 1.57 0.96
CA GLU A 3 -12.28 1.24 1.72
C GLU A 3 -11.16 2.15 1.19
N HIS A 4 -10.86 3.21 1.94
CA HIS A 4 -9.69 4.04 1.68
C HIS A 4 -8.45 3.13 1.64
N HIS A 5 -7.75 3.16 0.51
CA HIS A 5 -6.50 2.45 0.28
C HIS A 5 -5.50 2.75 1.40
N GLN A 6 -5.30 1.80 2.32
CA GLN A 6 -4.33 1.90 3.41
C GLN A 6 -3.18 0.91 3.15
N TRP A 7 -2.00 1.43 2.83
CA TRP A 7 -0.73 0.72 2.97
C TRP A 7 0.20 1.53 3.87
N LEU A 8 0.42 1.01 5.08
CA LEU A 8 1.30 1.52 6.12
C LEU A 8 1.92 0.25 6.85
N PHE A 9 3.25 -0.12 6.77
CA PHE A 9 4.15 -0.87 7.79
C PHE A 9 5.62 -0.38 8.38
N LEU A 10 5.87 0.19 9.59
CA LEU A 10 6.94 1.18 9.99
C LEU A 10 8.31 0.55 9.77
N GLY A 11 9.25 1.35 9.28
CA GLY A 11 10.64 0.94 9.05
C GLY A 11 11.33 0.41 10.31
N PRO A 12 12.57 -0.09 10.16
CA PRO A 12 13.12 -1.20 10.90
C PRO A 12 13.52 -0.80 12.32
N HIS A 13 12.55 -0.75 13.22
CA HIS A 13 12.81 -0.86 14.64
C HIS A 13 12.10 -2.13 15.11
N PRO A 14 12.78 -3.06 15.79
CA PRO A 14 12.09 -4.16 16.47
C PRO A 14 11.20 -3.52 17.53
N SER A 15 9.92 -3.35 17.21
CA SER A 15 8.91 -3.06 18.22
C SER A 15 8.63 -4.39 18.92
N PRO A 16 8.51 -4.41 20.26
CA PRO A 16 8.19 -5.64 21.01
C PRO A 16 6.76 -6.16 20.76
N LEU A 17 6.03 -5.59 19.78
CA LEU A 17 4.66 -5.91 19.40
C LEU A 17 4.53 -6.37 17.94
N GLY A 18 5.59 -6.96 17.39
CA GLY A 18 5.56 -7.64 16.09
C GLY A 18 5.00 -9.06 16.21
N GLN A 19 3.68 -9.21 16.34
CA GLN A 19 3.05 -10.51 16.54
C GLN A 19 1.73 -10.60 15.76
N MET A 20 1.77 -11.01 14.49
CA MET A 20 0.61 -11.52 13.73
C MET A 20 1.00 -11.76 12.26
N ARG A 21 0.49 -12.84 11.64
CA ARG A 21 0.62 -13.05 10.18
C ARG A 21 -0.38 -12.16 9.42
N PRO A 22 -0.09 -11.71 8.19
CA PRO A 22 -0.98 -10.78 7.47
C PRO A 22 -2.40 -11.29 7.20
N ASP A 23 -2.59 -12.59 7.01
CA ASP A 23 -3.92 -13.24 6.98
C ASP A 23 -4.64 -13.06 8.33
N GLN A 24 -3.95 -13.37 9.43
CA GLN A 24 -4.48 -13.26 10.79
C GLN A 24 -4.84 -11.81 11.17
N THR A 25 -4.12 -10.82 10.65
CA THR A 25 -4.41 -9.40 10.95
C THR A 25 -5.76 -8.95 10.39
N ARG A 26 -6.20 -9.54 9.28
CA ARG A 26 -7.51 -9.25 8.68
C ARG A 26 -8.63 -9.98 9.41
N ASP A 27 -8.37 -11.21 9.85
CA ASP A 27 -9.30 -11.95 10.71
C ASP A 27 -9.54 -11.21 12.04
N ILE A 28 -8.46 -10.69 12.64
CA ILE A 28 -8.52 -9.91 13.88
C ILE A 28 -9.21 -8.57 13.66
N GLN A 29 -8.89 -7.87 12.56
CA GLN A 29 -9.60 -6.64 12.20
C GLN A 29 -11.11 -6.90 12.02
N ALA A 30 -11.50 -7.97 11.33
CA ALA A 30 -12.90 -8.31 11.12
C ALA A 30 -13.64 -8.60 12.42
N TRP A 31 -12.97 -9.18 13.41
CA TRP A 31 -13.53 -9.43 14.74
C TRP A 31 -13.62 -8.16 15.61
N GLU A 32 -12.59 -7.31 15.61
CA GLU A 32 -12.49 -6.20 16.56
C GLU A 32 -13.16 -4.90 16.10
N TYR A 33 -13.35 -4.70 14.78
CA TYR A 33 -13.66 -3.35 14.27
C TYR A 33 -15.05 -2.84 14.68
N VAL A 34 -15.94 -3.71 15.17
CA VAL A 34 -17.25 -3.30 15.66
C VAL A 34 -17.22 -3.23 17.19
N PRO A 35 -17.57 -2.09 17.81
CA PRO A 35 -18.11 -0.86 17.22
C PRO A 35 -17.08 0.27 16.99
N LEU A 36 -15.84 0.11 17.46
CA LEU A 36 -14.90 1.22 17.65
C LEU A 36 -13.92 1.46 16.50
N GLY A 37 -14.01 0.64 15.46
CA GLY A 37 -13.07 0.64 14.33
C GLY A 37 -11.82 -0.20 14.58
N PRO A 38 -10.93 -0.28 13.58
CA PRO A 38 -9.71 -1.11 13.62
C PRO A 38 -8.74 -0.69 14.73
N PHE A 39 -8.09 -1.64 15.39
CA PHE A 39 -7.10 -1.39 16.44
C PHE A 39 -5.87 -2.30 16.30
N LEU A 40 -5.91 -3.53 16.82
CA LEU A 40 -4.78 -4.46 16.80
C LEU A 40 -4.40 -4.90 15.38
N GLY A 41 -5.38 -5.01 14.48
CA GLY A 41 -5.15 -5.37 13.08
C GLY A 41 -4.35 -4.34 12.27
N LYS A 42 -4.01 -3.18 12.86
CA LYS A 42 -3.26 -2.09 12.21
C LYS A 42 -2.04 -1.62 13.00
N ASN A 43 -2.00 -1.82 14.30
CA ASN A 43 -0.98 -1.25 15.18
C ASN A 43 0.35 -2.04 15.25
N PHE A 44 0.47 -3.18 14.58
CA PHE A 44 1.69 -3.99 14.61
C PHE A 44 2.83 -3.43 13.73
N GLY A 45 2.53 -2.53 12.78
CA GLY A 45 3.53 -1.73 12.05
C GLY A 45 2.93 -0.80 10.99
N THR A 46 3.48 0.42 10.75
CA THR A 46 3.16 1.43 9.64
C THR A 46 4.29 2.17 8.76
N THR A 47 4.58 1.94 7.45
CA THR A 47 5.90 2.03 6.74
C THR A 47 5.83 3.29 5.99
N ILE A 48 6.91 4.03 6.07
CA ILE A 48 7.10 5.18 5.26
C ILE A 48 8.45 5.04 4.60
N SER A 49 8.53 5.48 3.35
CA SER A 49 9.81 5.73 2.72
C SER A 49 10.61 6.73 3.57
N PRO A 50 11.94 6.61 3.62
CA PRO A 50 12.77 7.51 4.43
C PRO A 50 12.84 8.93 3.84
N TRP A 51 12.54 9.10 2.55
CA TRP A 51 12.65 10.36 1.84
C TRP A 51 11.34 11.14 1.90
N VAL A 52 11.38 12.28 2.58
CA VAL A 52 10.30 13.27 2.57
C VAL A 52 10.45 14.12 1.31
N ILE A 53 9.47 14.03 0.41
CA ILE A 53 9.44 14.83 -0.82
C ILE A 53 8.69 16.14 -0.52
N PRO A 54 9.32 17.31 -0.71
CA PRO A 54 8.65 18.59 -0.48
C PRO A 54 7.54 18.81 -1.51
N MET A 55 6.47 19.49 -1.12
CA MET A 55 5.32 19.73 -2.00
C MET A 55 5.70 20.50 -3.26
N GLU A 56 6.67 21.40 -3.16
CA GLU A 56 7.21 22.19 -4.27
C GLU A 56 7.77 21.31 -5.40
N ALA A 57 8.35 20.15 -5.05
CA ALA A 57 8.84 19.19 -6.03
C ALA A 57 7.70 18.41 -6.71
N LEU A 58 6.51 18.38 -6.11
CA LEU A 58 5.32 17.69 -6.63
C LEU A 58 4.39 18.63 -7.41
N LEU A 59 4.40 19.94 -7.15
CA LEU A 59 3.57 20.93 -7.83
C LEU A 59 3.60 20.84 -9.37
N PRO A 60 4.74 20.60 -10.05
CA PRO A 60 4.76 20.43 -11.51
C PRO A 60 3.94 19.25 -12.04
N PHE A 61 3.57 18.31 -11.15
CA PHE A 61 2.81 17.10 -11.47
C PHE A 61 1.37 17.15 -10.95
N ALA A 62 0.91 18.33 -10.51
CA ALA A 62 -0.48 18.55 -10.14
C ALA A 62 -1.39 18.49 -11.38
N GLU A 63 -2.48 17.74 -11.26
CA GLU A 63 -3.55 17.59 -12.24
C GLU A 63 -4.88 18.10 -11.64
N PRO A 64 -5.89 18.44 -12.48
CA PRO A 64 -7.21 18.80 -12.00
C PRO A 64 -7.81 17.74 -11.07
N ASN A 65 -8.53 18.18 -10.03
CA ASN A 65 -9.17 17.26 -9.09
C ASN A 65 -10.28 16.45 -9.77
N SER A 66 -10.47 15.21 -9.32
CA SER A 66 -11.59 14.37 -9.75
C SER A 66 -12.92 15.03 -9.42
N ILE A 67 -13.90 14.87 -10.33
CA ILE A 67 -15.26 15.38 -10.13
C ILE A 67 -15.89 14.61 -8.97
N GLN A 68 -16.39 15.34 -7.97
CA GLN A 68 -17.09 14.77 -6.83
C GLN A 68 -18.60 14.90 -7.04
N ASP A 69 -19.29 13.76 -7.03
CA ASP A 69 -20.75 13.66 -7.11
C ASP A 69 -21.26 12.72 -6.00
N PRO A 70 -22.05 13.21 -5.02
CA PRO A 70 -22.58 14.58 -4.90
C PRO A 70 -21.52 15.63 -4.57
N GLU A 71 -21.84 16.89 -4.87
CA GLU A 71 -20.99 18.02 -4.51
C GLU A 71 -20.74 18.02 -2.99
N PRO A 72 -19.48 18.12 -2.54
CA PRO A 72 -19.17 18.06 -1.13
C PRO A 72 -19.62 19.34 -0.41
N LEU A 73 -19.72 19.27 0.92
CA LEU A 73 -20.05 20.44 1.74
C LEU A 73 -19.05 21.60 1.51
N PRO A 74 -19.48 22.87 1.63
CA PRO A 74 -18.62 24.01 1.27
C PRO A 74 -17.24 24.05 1.93
N TYR A 75 -17.10 23.52 3.15
CA TYR A 75 -15.81 23.48 3.87
C TYR A 75 -14.82 22.41 3.36
N LEU A 76 -15.28 21.50 2.50
CA LEU A 76 -14.48 20.46 1.85
C LEU A 76 -14.09 20.85 0.41
N GLN A 77 -14.59 21.98 -0.09
CA GLN A 77 -14.31 22.45 -1.45
C GLN A 77 -13.04 23.30 -1.48
N HIS A 78 -12.22 23.11 -2.50
CA HIS A 78 -11.09 23.99 -2.80
C HIS A 78 -10.90 24.14 -4.32
N PRO A 79 -10.48 25.32 -4.80
CA PRO A 79 -10.28 25.56 -6.23
C PRO A 79 -8.93 25.03 -6.74
N ASP A 80 -7.96 24.81 -5.85
CA ASP A 80 -6.60 24.46 -6.24
C ASP A 80 -6.50 23.02 -6.76
N ALA A 81 -5.70 22.80 -7.80
CA ALA A 81 -5.36 21.46 -8.28
C ALA A 81 -4.49 20.75 -7.24
N PHE A 82 -5.01 19.66 -6.65
CA PHE A 82 -4.35 18.93 -5.57
C PHE A 82 -4.37 17.41 -5.77
N THR A 83 -4.68 16.96 -6.98
CA THR A 83 -4.46 15.59 -7.43
C THR A 83 -3.09 15.53 -8.09
N PHE A 84 -2.28 14.51 -7.82
CA PHE A 84 -0.91 14.42 -8.33
C PHE A 84 -0.73 13.18 -9.20
N ASN A 85 -0.02 13.32 -10.31
CA ASN A 85 0.33 12.20 -11.18
C ASN A 85 1.55 11.44 -10.63
N ILE A 86 1.28 10.53 -9.70
CA ILE A 86 2.29 9.71 -9.02
C ILE A 86 2.09 8.26 -9.43
N ASN A 87 3.03 7.71 -10.20
CA ASN A 87 3.02 6.30 -10.55
C ASN A 87 3.52 5.48 -9.37
N LEU A 88 2.76 4.48 -8.95
CA LEU A 88 3.03 3.63 -7.81
C LEU A 88 3.13 2.16 -8.25
N PHE A 89 4.10 1.45 -7.67
CA PHE A 89 4.38 0.06 -7.98
C PHE A 89 4.54 -0.70 -6.69
N VAL A 90 3.91 -1.86 -6.61
CA VAL A 90 4.08 -2.81 -5.52
C VAL A 90 4.67 -4.08 -6.09
N SER A 91 5.82 -4.51 -5.55
CA SER A 91 6.42 -5.79 -5.88
C SER A 91 6.49 -6.70 -4.66
N LEU A 92 6.34 -8.00 -4.92
CA LEU A 92 6.43 -9.06 -3.94
C LEU A 92 7.54 -10.02 -4.33
N LYS A 93 8.44 -10.30 -3.40
CA LYS A 93 9.50 -11.29 -3.55
C LYS A 93 9.34 -12.37 -2.50
N GLY A 94 9.01 -13.57 -2.95
CA GLY A 94 8.90 -14.72 -2.08
C GLY A 94 10.26 -15.20 -1.56
N LYS A 95 10.26 -15.87 -0.40
CA LYS A 95 11.47 -16.48 0.16
C LYS A 95 12.08 -17.48 -0.83
N GLY A 96 13.32 -17.22 -1.26
CA GLY A 96 14.04 -18.08 -2.21
C GLY A 96 13.82 -17.73 -3.70
N MET A 97 12.96 -16.76 -4.02
CA MET A 97 12.88 -16.22 -5.38
C MET A 97 14.11 -15.38 -5.70
N ALA A 98 14.61 -15.49 -6.94
CA ALA A 98 15.72 -14.66 -7.41
C ALA A 98 15.26 -13.19 -7.63
N GLU A 99 14.14 -13.03 -8.31
CA GLU A 99 13.56 -11.75 -8.73
C GLU A 99 12.22 -11.46 -8.04
N ALA A 100 11.88 -10.18 -7.89
CA ALA A 100 10.58 -9.75 -7.37
C ALA A 100 9.55 -9.65 -8.50
N ALA A 101 8.29 -10.02 -8.21
CA ALA A 101 7.19 -9.86 -9.15
C ALA A 101 6.42 -8.56 -8.86
N THR A 102 6.15 -7.75 -9.88
CA THR A 102 5.24 -6.59 -9.74
C THR A 102 3.79 -7.07 -9.66
N ILE A 103 3.18 -6.94 -8.49
CA ILE A 103 1.81 -7.41 -8.22
C ILE A 103 0.75 -6.32 -8.39
N SER A 104 1.15 -5.05 -8.35
CA SER A 104 0.25 -3.92 -8.61
C SER A 104 0.99 -2.77 -9.25
N ARG A 105 0.31 -2.10 -10.19
CA ARG A 105 0.71 -0.84 -10.81
C ARG A 105 -0.49 0.09 -10.69
N SER A 106 -0.30 1.23 -10.05
CA SER A 106 -1.35 2.21 -9.82
C SER A 106 -0.85 3.60 -10.09
N ASN A 107 -1.77 4.55 -10.14
CA ASN A 107 -1.46 5.96 -10.09
C ASN A 107 -2.32 6.62 -9.03
N PHE A 108 -1.78 7.60 -8.31
CA PHE A 108 -2.54 8.33 -7.29
C PHE A 108 -3.81 8.99 -7.84
N LYS A 109 -3.82 9.35 -9.13
CA LYS A 109 -4.99 9.93 -9.79
C LYS A 109 -6.08 8.92 -10.17
N ASP A 110 -5.74 7.62 -10.23
CA ASP A 110 -6.62 6.57 -10.76
C ASP A 110 -7.31 5.79 -9.61
N PRO A 111 -8.62 6.00 -9.37
CA PRO A 111 -9.33 5.36 -8.27
C PRO A 111 -9.61 3.86 -8.48
N GLU A 112 -9.39 3.32 -9.69
CA GLU A 112 -9.73 1.93 -10.04
C GLU A 112 -8.59 0.92 -9.81
N SER A 113 -7.49 1.35 -9.20
CA SER A 113 -6.32 0.50 -9.01
C SER A 113 -6.36 -0.24 -7.68
N PHE A 114 -6.11 -1.56 -7.71
CA PHE A 114 -6.13 -2.37 -6.50
C PHE A 114 -4.90 -2.10 -5.63
N GLY A 115 -5.16 -1.55 -4.44
CA GLY A 115 -4.12 -1.25 -3.47
C GLY A 115 -3.66 -2.51 -2.75
N SER A 116 -4.56 -3.43 -2.44
CA SER A 116 -4.31 -4.53 -1.49
C SER A 116 -4.24 -5.94 -2.06
N MET A 117 -3.52 -6.84 -1.37
CA MET A 117 -3.64 -8.28 -1.66
C MET A 117 -5.07 -8.80 -1.52
N LEU A 118 -5.89 -8.18 -0.66
CA LEU A 118 -7.31 -8.55 -0.50
C LEU A 118 -8.11 -8.21 -1.77
N GLU A 119 -7.88 -7.04 -2.34
CA GLU A 119 -8.47 -6.61 -3.60
C GLU A 119 -7.93 -7.43 -4.78
N LEU A 120 -6.60 -7.58 -4.87
CA LEU A 120 -5.90 -8.33 -5.93
C LEU A 120 -6.30 -9.81 -5.97
N SER A 121 -6.41 -10.45 -4.80
CA SER A 121 -6.82 -11.86 -4.68
C SER A 121 -8.33 -12.05 -4.57
N TRP A 122 -9.12 -10.96 -4.60
CA TRP A 122 -10.57 -11.01 -4.42
C TRP A 122 -10.99 -11.81 -3.18
N ARG A 123 -10.50 -11.37 -2.01
CA ARG A 123 -10.65 -12.06 -0.72
C ARG A 123 -10.13 -13.50 -0.74
N GLY A 124 -9.01 -13.73 -1.43
CA GLY A 124 -8.36 -15.04 -1.55
C GLY A 124 -9.00 -16.02 -2.54
N SER A 125 -10.02 -15.60 -3.31
CA SER A 125 -10.64 -16.45 -4.33
C SER A 125 -9.89 -16.48 -5.67
N LYS A 126 -8.96 -15.55 -5.88
CA LYS A 126 -8.07 -15.47 -7.05
C LYS A 126 -6.61 -15.52 -6.62
N ASN A 127 -5.81 -16.27 -7.38
CA ASN A 127 -4.37 -16.34 -7.18
C ASN A 127 -3.66 -15.19 -7.90
N ILE A 128 -2.71 -14.58 -7.21
CA ILE A 128 -1.75 -13.62 -7.75
C ILE A 128 -0.54 -14.42 -8.21
N ASP A 129 -0.20 -14.31 -9.50
CA ASP A 129 0.98 -14.95 -10.07
C ASP A 129 2.24 -14.14 -9.73
N LEU A 130 3.25 -14.81 -9.19
CA LEU A 130 4.57 -14.23 -8.89
C LEU A 130 5.64 -14.68 -9.91
N GLY A 131 5.27 -15.44 -10.93
CA GLY A 131 6.20 -16.03 -11.88
C GLY A 131 6.88 -17.29 -11.33
N GLY A 132 7.45 -18.09 -12.23
CA GLY A 132 8.14 -19.34 -11.86
C GLY A 132 7.23 -20.42 -11.27
N GLY A 133 5.90 -20.30 -11.45
CA GLY A 133 4.90 -21.20 -10.86
C GLY A 133 4.51 -20.86 -9.42
N GLU A 134 5.10 -19.83 -8.83
CA GLU A 134 4.76 -19.35 -7.49
C GLU A 134 3.50 -18.49 -7.52
N THR A 135 2.61 -18.70 -6.55
CA THR A 135 1.38 -17.90 -6.42
C THR A 135 1.14 -17.47 -4.99
N ARG A 136 0.34 -16.41 -4.81
CA ARG A 136 -0.10 -15.92 -3.49
C ARG A 136 -1.57 -15.50 -3.52
N THR A 137 -2.22 -15.66 -2.39
CA THR A 137 -3.50 -15.01 -2.05
C THR A 137 -3.28 -13.96 -0.96
N PHE A 138 -2.46 -14.31 0.04
CA PHE A 138 -1.95 -13.44 1.10
C PHE A 138 -0.43 -13.61 1.24
N LEU A 139 0.19 -12.70 1.99
CA LEU A 139 1.62 -12.74 2.31
C LEU A 139 1.95 -13.96 3.16
N LYS A 140 3.14 -14.52 2.95
CA LYS A 140 3.73 -15.62 3.73
C LYS A 140 4.99 -15.17 4.44
N ASP A 141 5.40 -15.91 5.47
CA ASP A 141 6.66 -15.66 6.18
C ASP A 141 7.86 -15.69 5.23
N GLY A 142 8.70 -14.67 5.31
CA GLY A 142 9.85 -14.45 4.45
C GLY A 142 9.52 -13.79 3.11
N ASP A 143 8.25 -13.48 2.82
CA ASP A 143 7.93 -12.62 1.68
C ASP A 143 8.38 -11.17 1.98
N GLU A 144 9.00 -10.54 1.00
CA GLU A 144 9.41 -9.14 1.02
C GLU A 144 8.50 -8.31 0.10
N VAL A 145 7.90 -7.27 0.66
CA VAL A 145 7.08 -6.30 -0.06
C VAL A 145 7.90 -5.04 -0.28
N THR A 146 7.91 -4.55 -1.51
CA THR A 146 8.53 -3.27 -1.86
C THR A 146 7.52 -2.38 -2.58
N ILE A 147 7.31 -1.18 -2.06
CA ILE A 147 6.52 -0.13 -2.69
C ILE A 147 7.50 0.91 -3.24
N THR A 148 7.33 1.30 -4.49
CA THR A 148 8.07 2.40 -5.11
C THR A 148 7.12 3.34 -5.80
N GLY A 149 7.50 4.61 -5.85
CA GLY A 149 6.72 5.64 -6.51
C GLY A 149 7.60 6.65 -7.24
N TYR A 150 7.09 7.20 -8.34
CA TYR A 150 7.71 8.34 -8.99
C TYR A 150 6.72 9.19 -9.80
N CYS A 151 6.99 10.48 -9.84
CA CYS A 151 6.44 11.40 -10.84
C CYS A 151 7.36 11.43 -12.06
N GLN A 152 6.78 11.43 -13.26
CA GLN A 152 7.52 11.46 -14.52
C GLN A 152 7.51 12.88 -15.09
N GLY A 153 8.68 13.52 -15.17
CA GLY A 153 8.89 14.79 -15.88
C GLY A 153 9.51 14.59 -17.25
N ASP A 154 9.77 15.69 -17.95
CA ASP A 154 10.46 15.65 -19.25
C ASP A 154 11.97 15.46 -19.04
N GLY A 155 12.45 14.23 -19.29
CA GLY A 155 13.85 13.85 -19.09
C GLY A 155 14.29 13.64 -17.63
N TYR A 156 13.38 13.73 -16.64
CA TYR A 156 13.70 13.50 -15.23
C TYR A 156 12.58 12.79 -14.47
N ARG A 157 12.87 12.31 -13.26
CA ARG A 157 11.88 11.73 -12.33
C ARG A 157 12.05 12.31 -10.93
N VAL A 158 10.93 12.52 -10.25
CA VAL A 158 10.91 12.77 -8.81
C VAL A 158 10.46 11.47 -8.15
N GLY A 159 11.42 10.75 -7.56
CA GLY A 159 11.19 9.45 -6.93
C GLY A 159 11.05 9.56 -5.42
N PHE A 160 10.26 8.66 -4.83
CA PHE A 160 10.03 8.58 -3.38
C PHE A 160 11.02 7.62 -2.67
N GLY A 161 11.87 6.94 -3.45
CA GLY A 161 12.68 5.82 -2.97
C GLY A 161 11.83 4.58 -2.67
N PRO A 162 12.49 3.47 -2.28
CA PRO A 162 11.79 2.24 -1.92
C PRO A 162 11.28 2.30 -0.48
N CYS A 163 10.11 1.73 -0.29
CA CYS A 163 9.48 1.48 1.00
C CYS A 163 9.34 -0.04 1.13
N MET A 164 10.18 -0.66 1.97
CA MET A 164 10.39 -2.11 2.00
C MET A 164 10.07 -2.69 3.37
N GLY A 165 9.54 -3.92 3.39
CA GLY A 165 9.35 -4.70 4.60
C GLY A 165 9.34 -6.19 4.32
N THR A 166 9.95 -6.97 5.22
CA THR A 166 9.95 -8.44 5.17
C THR A 166 9.03 -8.99 6.25
N VAL A 167 8.17 -9.95 5.88
CA VAL A 167 7.31 -10.63 6.84
C VAL A 167 8.16 -11.63 7.63
N LEU A 168 8.21 -11.46 8.95
CA LEU A 168 8.90 -12.41 9.83
C LEU A 168 7.92 -13.45 10.36
N PRO A 169 8.40 -14.68 10.66
CA PRO A 169 7.57 -15.68 11.31
C PRO A 169 7.00 -15.17 12.64
N ALA A 170 5.75 -15.54 12.91
CA ALA A 170 5.15 -15.29 14.22
C ALA A 170 5.91 -16.07 15.32
N LEU A 171 6.03 -15.48 16.50
CA LEU A 171 6.56 -16.17 17.68
C LEU A 171 5.63 -17.34 18.04
N GLN A 172 6.20 -18.53 18.23
CA GLN A 172 5.46 -19.70 18.70
C GLN A 172 5.48 -19.71 20.23
N HIS A 173 4.30 -19.86 20.85
CA HIS A 173 4.13 -20.09 22.28
C HIS A 173 3.73 -21.54 22.53
#